data_AF-A0A0N5BGV6-F1
#
_entry.id   AF-A0A0N5BGV6-F1
#
_cell.length_a   1.000
_cell.length_b   1.000
_cell.length_c   1.000
_cell.angle_alpha   90.00
_cell.angle_beta   90.00
_cell.angle_gamma   90.00
#
_symmetry.space_group_name_H-M   'P 1'
#
loop_
_entity.id
_entity.type
_entity.pdbx_description
1 polymer ?
#
loop_
_entity_poly.entity_id
_entity_poly.type
_entity_poly.pdbx_seq_one_letter_code
_entity_poly.pdbx_strand_id
1 'polypeptide(L)'
;MTGTERKVFQKYYPPDFDGSKVPKIRTKKASYFIQRVMTPFNMQCNTCNEYIYKGKKFNMKRETAHGEDYLGLKIFRFTFRCPNCLAEIKFKTDLENTDYTAEGGDTRLFEAYKLYQNQKKWRMKTRS
;
A
#
# COMPACT_ATOMS: atom_id res chain seq x y z
N MET A 1 32.43 -4.16 -21.87
CA MET A 1 31.87 -5.33 -21.17
C MET A 1 32.34 -5.30 -19.72
N THR A 2 31.62 -4.64 -18.82
CA THR A 2 31.95 -4.62 -17.38
C THR A 2 30.66 -4.49 -16.56
N GLY A 3 29.75 -5.44 -16.76
CA GLY A 3 28.58 -5.60 -15.92
C GLY A 3 28.82 -6.78 -14.98
N THR A 4 29.14 -6.50 -13.72
CA THR A 4 29.04 -7.49 -12.64
C THR A 4 27.69 -8.20 -12.73
N GLU A 5 27.71 -9.53 -12.65
CA GLU A 5 26.51 -10.36 -12.82
C GLU A 5 25.43 -10.02 -11.79
N ARG A 6 24.14 -10.15 -12.16
CA ARG A 6 23.02 -9.94 -11.22
C ARG A 6 23.10 -10.88 -10.01
N LYS A 7 23.60 -12.10 -10.23
CA LYS A 7 23.81 -13.12 -9.19
C LYS A 7 25.30 -13.36 -9.05
N VAL A 8 25.97 -12.49 -8.30
CA VAL A 8 27.41 -12.63 -8.04
C VAL A 8 27.66 -13.81 -7.10
N PHE A 9 28.40 -14.82 -7.55
CA PHE A 9 28.80 -15.97 -6.74
C PHE A 9 29.83 -15.59 -5.66
N GLN A 10 30.81 -14.78 -6.01
CA GLN A 10 31.88 -14.38 -5.11
C GLN A 10 32.06 -12.86 -5.12
N LYS A 11 32.02 -12.25 -3.94
CA LYS A 11 32.45 -10.86 -3.73
C LYS A 11 33.87 -10.91 -3.15
N TYR A 12 34.75 -10.07 -3.67
CA TYR A 12 36.09 -9.91 -3.09
C TYR A 12 35.96 -9.25 -1.71
N TYR A 13 36.49 -9.92 -0.68
CA TYR A 13 36.69 -9.35 0.65
C TYR A 13 38.20 -9.12 0.84
N PRO A 14 38.64 -7.93 1.30
CA PRO A 14 40.06 -7.69 1.54
C PRO A 14 40.58 -8.61 2.67
N PRO A 15 41.88 -8.96 2.65
CA PRO A 15 42.45 -9.95 3.58
C PRO A 15 42.34 -9.55 5.06
N ASP A 16 42.30 -8.24 5.35
CA ASP A 16 42.16 -7.70 6.71
C ASP A 16 40.70 -7.50 7.16
N PHE A 17 39.72 -7.96 6.37
CA PHE A 17 38.30 -7.76 6.67
C PHE A 17 37.86 -8.61 7.88
N ASP A 18 37.60 -7.93 9.00
CA ASP A 18 36.99 -8.52 10.19
C ASP A 18 35.54 -8.05 10.33
N GLY A 19 34.59 -8.99 10.22
CA GLY A 19 33.17 -8.73 10.34
C GLY A 19 32.74 -8.16 11.69
N SER A 20 33.54 -8.32 12.74
CA SER A 20 33.28 -7.79 14.08
C SER A 20 33.48 -6.27 14.17
N LYS A 21 34.36 -5.72 13.32
CA LYS A 21 34.71 -4.29 13.30
C LYS A 21 33.75 -3.46 12.45
N VAL A 22 32.85 -4.09 11.70
CA VAL A 22 31.90 -3.40 10.83
C VAL A 22 30.78 -2.78 11.67
N PRO A 23 30.59 -1.44 11.64
CA PRO A 23 29.51 -0.81 12.39
C PRO A 23 28.16 -1.21 11.81
N LYS A 24 27.27 -1.73 12.66
CA LYS A 24 25.85 -1.90 12.31
C LYS A 24 25.21 -0.51 12.31
N ILE A 25 25.14 0.12 11.15
CA ILE A 25 24.45 1.40 10.97
C ILE A 25 22.97 1.20 11.33
N ARG A 26 22.58 1.62 12.54
CA ARG A 26 21.19 1.69 13.00
C ARG A 26 20.64 3.08 12.68
N THR A 27 20.55 3.42 11.40
CA THR A 27 19.80 4.62 11.01
C THR A 27 18.34 4.41 11.41
N LYS A 28 17.70 5.43 11.98
CA LYS A 28 16.25 5.43 12.19
C LYS A 28 15.60 5.18 10.83
N LYS A 29 14.97 4.00 10.68
CA LYS A 29 14.24 3.68 9.44
C LYS A 29 13.16 4.74 9.27
N ALA A 30 13.01 5.24 8.05
CA ALA A 30 11.90 6.14 7.74
C ALA A 30 10.59 5.46 8.13
N SER A 31 9.64 6.25 8.65
CA SER A 31 8.32 5.76 9.07
C SER A 31 7.49 5.18 7.91
N TYR A 32 7.93 5.43 6.68
CA TYR A 32 7.29 4.97 5.45
C TYR A 32 8.29 4.30 4.52
N PHE A 33 7.77 3.47 3.64
CA PHE A 33 8.53 2.83 2.56
C PHE A 33 7.79 3.00 1.24
N ILE A 34 8.54 3.23 0.16
CA ILE A 34 7.97 3.41 -1.17
C ILE A 34 7.76 2.04 -1.80
N GLN A 35 6.53 1.74 -2.20
CA GLN A 35 6.17 0.48 -2.84
C GLN A 35 5.39 0.77 -4.13
N ARG A 36 5.75 0.07 -5.21
CA ARG A 36 5.00 0.14 -6.47
C ARG A 36 3.79 -0.79 -6.40
N VAL A 37 2.59 -0.24 -6.24
CA VAL A 37 1.34 -0.98 -6.01
C VAL A 37 0.26 -0.48 -6.97
N MET A 38 -0.76 -1.31 -7.21
CA MET A 38 -1.95 -0.96 -8.00
C MET A 38 -3.05 -0.40 -7.11
N THR A 39 -3.89 0.48 -7.66
CA THR A 39 -5.12 0.93 -7.00
C THR A 39 -6.12 -0.22 -6.84
N PRO A 40 -6.69 -0.44 -5.65
CA PRO A 40 -7.53 -1.61 -5.37
C PRO A 40 -8.97 -1.49 -5.90
N PHE A 41 -9.50 -0.27 -6.01
CA PHE A 41 -10.85 0.03 -6.47
C PHE A 41 -10.88 1.22 -7.42
N ASN A 42 -12.00 1.38 -8.13
CA ASN A 42 -12.27 2.55 -8.95
C ASN A 42 -12.59 3.74 -8.04
N MET A 43 -11.91 4.86 -8.25
CA MET A 43 -12.06 6.06 -7.43
C MET A 43 -12.07 7.32 -8.31
N GLN A 44 -12.67 8.38 -7.80
CA GLN A 44 -12.65 9.71 -8.40
C GLN A 44 -11.90 10.66 -7.47
N CYS A 45 -10.98 11.47 -8.01
CA CYS A 45 -10.28 12.47 -7.21
C CYS A 45 -11.21 13.63 -6.87
N ASN A 46 -11.30 14.01 -5.60
CA ASN A 46 -12.22 15.08 -5.16
C ASN A 46 -11.78 16.49 -5.58
N THR A 47 -10.50 16.68 -5.96
CA THR A 47 -9.96 17.99 -6.31
C THR A 47 -10.07 18.32 -7.80
N CYS A 48 -9.85 17.34 -8.68
CA CYS A 48 -9.82 17.54 -10.14
C CYS A 48 -10.81 16.66 -10.91
N ASN A 49 -11.60 15.86 -10.20
CA ASN A 49 -12.59 14.94 -10.76
C ASN A 49 -12.04 13.89 -11.74
N GLU A 50 -10.71 13.72 -11.79
CA GLU A 50 -10.04 12.70 -12.58
C GLU A 50 -10.41 11.30 -12.07
N TYR A 51 -10.76 10.42 -13.01
CA TYR A 51 -11.07 9.03 -12.71
C TYR A 51 -9.82 8.17 -12.65
N ILE A 52 -9.66 7.46 -11.54
CA ILE A 52 -8.58 6.51 -11.33
C ILE A 52 -9.20 5.11 -11.26
N TYR A 53 -9.05 4.39 -12.36
CA TYR A 53 -9.54 3.02 -12.47
C TYR A 53 -8.69 2.04 -11.63
N LYS A 54 -9.33 0.95 -11.23
CA LYS A 54 -8.70 -0.19 -10.57
C LYS A 54 -7.55 -0.73 -11.42
N GLY A 55 -6.44 -1.05 -10.78
CA GLY A 55 -5.27 -1.62 -11.45
C GLY A 55 -4.23 -0.60 -11.94
N LYS A 56 -4.48 0.71 -11.81
CA LYS A 56 -3.48 1.74 -12.17
C LYS A 56 -2.30 1.68 -11.20
N LYS A 57 -1.08 1.58 -11.73
CA LYS A 57 0.16 1.39 -10.95
C LYS A 57 0.73 2.74 -10.50
N PHE A 58 1.03 2.86 -9.22
CA PHE A 58 1.69 4.04 -8.63
C PHE A 58 2.86 3.64 -7.74
N ASN A 59 3.83 4.55 -7.58
CA ASN A 59 4.80 4.49 -6.50
C ASN A 59 4.15 5.12 -5.26
N MET A 60 3.67 4.29 -4.34
CA MET A 60 2.92 4.71 -3.17
C MET A 60 3.81 4.71 -1.93
N LYS A 61 3.59 5.64 -1.00
CA LYS A 61 4.16 5.57 0.35
C LYS A 61 3.30 4.66 1.19
N ARG A 62 3.88 3.60 1.74
CA ARG A 62 3.24 2.71 2.71
C ARG A 62 3.69 3.09 4.11
N GLU A 63 2.73 3.35 4.97
CA GLU A 63 2.88 3.68 6.38
C GLU A 63 2.12 2.66 7.23
N THR A 64 2.59 2.37 8.43
CA THR A 64 1.81 1.61 9.42
C THR A 64 0.83 2.57 10.10
N ALA A 65 -0.45 2.22 10.11
CA ALA A 65 -1.46 2.98 10.83
C ALA A 65 -1.30 2.72 12.34
N HIS A 66 -0.55 3.59 13.02
CA HIS A 66 -0.37 3.47 14.47
C HIS A 66 -1.70 3.71 15.20
N GLY A 67 -2.11 2.75 16.03
CA GLY A 67 -3.35 2.81 16.82
C GLY A 67 -4.51 1.99 16.25
N GLU A 68 -4.38 1.43 15.05
CA GLU A 68 -5.39 0.58 14.41
C GLU A 68 -4.78 -0.77 14.08
N ASP A 69 -4.99 -1.75 14.96
CA ASP A 69 -4.57 -3.13 14.75
C ASP A 69 -5.80 -4.04 14.74
N TYR A 70 -5.84 -4.97 13.79
CA TYR A 70 -6.91 -5.96 13.70
C TYR A 70 -6.42 -7.30 14.24
N LEU A 71 -6.87 -7.69 15.44
CA LEU A 71 -6.45 -8.95 16.09
C LEU A 71 -4.91 -9.12 16.16
N GLY A 72 -4.17 -8.01 16.35
CA GLY A 72 -2.71 -7.99 16.37
C GLY A 72 -2.03 -7.89 15.00
N LEU A 73 -2.80 -7.85 13.92
CA LEU A 73 -2.31 -7.61 12.56
C LEU A 73 -2.31 -6.11 12.26
N LYS A 74 -1.18 -5.63 11.73
CA LYS A 74 -0.96 -4.21 11.42
C LYS A 74 -1.79 -3.78 10.22
N ILE A 75 -2.48 -2.66 10.35
CA ILE A 75 -3.15 -1.97 9.24
C ILE A 75 -2.14 -1.06 8.53
N PHE A 76 -2.18 -1.04 7.20
CA PHE A 76 -1.32 -0.20 6.38
C PHE A 76 -2.11 0.91 5.72
N ARG A 77 -1.55 2.11 5.76
CA ARG A 77 -2.00 3.28 5.02
C ARG A 77 -1.13 3.44 3.78
N PHE A 78 -1.78 3.57 2.63
CA PHE A 78 -1.14 3.88 1.36
C PHE A 78 -1.47 5.29 0.96
N THR A 79 -0.43 6.03 0.62
CA THR A 79 -0.53 7.42 0.20
C THR A 79 0.08 7.56 -1.18
N PHE A 80 -0.66 8.17 -2.10
CA PHE A 80 -0.16 8.48 -3.44
C PHE A 80 -0.70 9.82 -3.94
N ARG A 81 -0.15 10.31 -5.05
CA ARG A 81 -0.55 11.59 -5.64
C ARG A 81 -1.38 11.35 -6.89
N CYS A 82 -2.43 12.15 -7.06
CA CYS A 82 -3.20 12.19 -8.29
C CYS A 82 -2.29 12.57 -9.48
N PRO A 83 -2.39 11.88 -10.64
CA PRO A 83 -1.55 12.18 -11.79
C PRO A 83 -1.81 13.57 -12.41
N ASN A 84 -3.00 14.15 -12.20
CA ASN A 84 -3.38 15.43 -12.80
C ASN A 84 -3.12 16.62 -11.85
N CYS A 85 -3.72 16.61 -10.65
CA CYS A 85 -3.64 17.73 -9.70
C CYS A 85 -2.61 17.58 -8.58
N LEU A 86 -1.88 16.46 -8.52
CA LEU A 86 -0.92 16.13 -7.45
C LEU A 86 -1.49 16.10 -6.02
N ALA A 87 -2.82 16.19 -5.86
CA ALA A 87 -3.50 16.03 -4.58
C ALA A 87 -3.19 14.66 -3.97
N GLU A 88 -3.07 14.63 -2.65
CA GLU A 88 -2.75 13.43 -1.90
C GLU A 88 -4.01 12.60 -1.68
N ILE A 89 -3.95 11.32 -2.06
CA ILE A 89 -5.03 10.35 -1.88
C ILE A 89 -4.53 9.26 -0.93
N LYS A 90 -5.37 8.91 0.05
CA LYS A 90 -5.05 7.98 1.13
C LYS A 90 -6.09 6.88 1.23
N PHE A 91 -5.62 5.64 1.33
CA PHE A 91 -6.47 4.49 1.61
C PHE A 91 -5.80 3.53 2.60
N LYS A 92 -6.61 2.81 3.37
CA LYS A 92 -6.19 1.84 4.38
C LYS A 92 -6.61 0.43 3.99
N THR A 93 -5.91 -0.55 4.57
CA THR A 93 -6.27 -1.97 4.47
C THR A 93 -7.29 -2.37 5.54
N ASP A 94 -8.44 -2.93 5.16
CA ASP A 94 -9.42 -3.48 6.10
C ASP A 94 -9.34 -5.01 6.10
N LEU A 95 -8.80 -5.57 7.18
CA LEU A 95 -8.61 -7.02 7.27
C LEU A 95 -9.92 -7.79 7.51
N GLU A 96 -10.90 -7.18 8.19
CA GLU A 96 -12.20 -7.82 8.46
C GLU A 96 -12.99 -8.12 7.17
N ASN A 97 -12.97 -7.17 6.23
CA ASN A 97 -13.73 -7.26 4.98
C ASN A 97 -12.88 -7.68 3.77
N THR A 98 -11.59 -7.93 3.95
CA THR A 98 -10.62 -8.23 2.87
C THR A 98 -10.65 -7.19 1.75
N ASP A 99 -10.86 -5.92 2.10
CA ASP A 99 -10.99 -4.80 1.16
C ASP A 99 -10.13 -3.61 1.66
N TYR A 100 -10.24 -2.49 0.97
CA TYR A 100 -9.58 -1.25 1.32
C TYR A 100 -10.62 -0.15 1.55
N THR A 101 -10.38 0.67 2.57
CA THR A 101 -11.16 1.87 2.90
C THR A 101 -10.48 3.11 2.35
N ALA A 102 -11.25 3.99 1.71
CA ALA A 102 -10.79 5.32 1.37
C ALA A 102 -10.79 6.18 2.63
N GLU A 103 -9.67 6.81 2.98
CA GLU A 103 -9.60 7.78 4.08
C GLU A 103 -9.86 9.20 3.60
N GLY A 104 -9.28 9.58 2.45
CA GLY A 104 -9.43 10.94 1.95
C GLY A 104 -8.69 11.22 0.64
N GLY A 105 -9.14 12.28 -0.03
CA GLY A 105 -8.62 12.73 -1.33
C GLY A 105 -9.36 12.13 -2.53
N ASP A 106 -10.15 11.09 -2.30
CA ASP A 106 -10.95 10.41 -3.30
C ASP A 106 -12.34 10.02 -2.81
N THR A 107 -13.19 9.67 -3.76
CA THR A 107 -14.49 9.04 -3.54
C THR A 107 -14.51 7.73 -4.31
N ARG A 108 -14.87 6.64 -3.61
CA ARG A 108 -14.98 5.32 -4.24
C ARG A 108 -16.21 5.29 -5.14
N LEU A 109 -16.03 4.81 -6.37
CA LEU A 109 -17.13 4.71 -7.33
C LEU A 109 -18.08 3.56 -6.94
N PHE A 110 -19.37 3.74 -7.21
CA PHE A 110 -20.40 2.76 -6.91
C PHE A 110 -20.23 1.45 -7.68
N GLU A 111 -20.24 0.32 -6.97
CA GLU A 111 -20.21 -1.03 -7.53
C GLU A 111 -21.53 -1.75 -7.26
N ALA A 112 -22.40 -1.85 -8.27
CA ALA A 112 -23.72 -2.48 -8.15
C ALA A 112 -23.65 -3.94 -7.62
N TYR A 113 -22.62 -4.68 -8.05
CA TYR A 113 -22.38 -6.04 -7.60
C TYR A 113 -22.09 -6.12 -6.09
N LYS A 114 -21.32 -5.16 -5.55
CA LYS A 114 -21.00 -5.09 -4.12
C LYS A 114 -22.24 -4.77 -3.29
N LEU A 115 -23.10 -3.86 -3.78
CA LEU A 115 -24.39 -3.57 -3.13
C LEU A 115 -25.28 -4.81 -3.05
N TYR A 116 -25.41 -5.55 -4.16
CA TYR A 116 -26.20 -6.78 -4.23
C TYR A 116 -25.71 -7.86 -3.26
N GLN A 117 -24.39 -8.06 -3.16
CA GLN A 117 -23.83 -9.01 -2.19
C GLN A 117 -24.10 -8.60 -0.74
N ASN A 118 -23.95 -7.31 -0.42
CA ASN A 118 -24.24 -6.80 0.92
C ASN A 118 -25.72 -6.99 1.27
N GLN A 119 -26.64 -6.72 0.32
CA GLN A 119 -28.08 -6.92 0.52
C GLN A 119 -28.42 -8.40 0.75
N LYS A 120 -27.79 -9.33 0.02
CA LYS A 120 -27.92 -10.77 0.25
C LYS A 120 -27.45 -11.20 1.64
N LYS A 121 -26.28 -10.72 2.07
CA LYS A 121 -25.73 -10.99 3.41
C LYS A 121 -26.67 -10.48 4.50
N TRP A 122 -27.16 -9.25 4.36
CA TRP A 122 -28.16 -8.66 5.26
C TRP A 122 -29.43 -9.50 5.33
N ARG A 123 -29.99 -9.88 4.18
CA ARG A 123 -31.22 -10.68 4.12
C ARG A 123 -31.06 -12.08 4.72
N MET A 124 -29.87 -12.68 4.64
CA MET A 124 -29.57 -13.94 5.33
C MET A 124 -29.47 -13.74 6.84
N LYS A 125 -28.81 -12.66 7.29
CA LYS A 125 -28.63 -12.34 8.72
C LYS A 125 -29.94 -11.97 9.43
N THR A 126 -30.89 -11.34 8.74
CA THR A 126 -32.21 -11.02 9.32
C THR A 126 -33.17 -12.22 9.34
N ARG A 127 -32.83 -13.31 8.65
CA ARG A 127 -33.63 -14.54 8.60
C ARG A 127 -33.19 -15.59 9.64
N SER A 128 -32.00 -15.43 10.23
CA SER A 128 -31.52 -16.21 11.38
C SER A 128 -31.89 -15.53 12.68
#